data_AF-A0A318T8F6-F1
#
_entry.id   AF-A0A318T8F6-F1
#
_cell.length_a   1.000
_cell.length_b   1.000
_cell.length_c   1.000
_cell.angle_alpha   90.00
_cell.angle_beta   90.00
_cell.angle_gamma   90.00
#
_symmetry.space_group_name_H-M   'P 1'
#
loop_
_entity.id
_entity.type
_entity.pdbx_description
1 polymer ?
#
loop_
_entity_poly.entity_id
_entity_poly.type
_entity_poly.pdbx_seq_one_letter_code
_entity_poly.pdbx_strand_id
1 'polypeptide(L)'
;MLLLVLTAIAFVATAVVGRVLAASAPEGRLYCQTAGAASMVVGPFITLVAAFVLGKAGIGGEVLDATATLSAAALPAFGTLFVGPIAFWFFRRQRRTVAAA
;
A
#
# COMPACT_ATOMS: atom_id res chain seq x y z
N MET A 1 8.52 -6.90 -16.82
CA MET A 1 8.21 -7.87 -15.73
C MET A 1 8.33 -7.21 -14.35
N LEU A 2 9.46 -6.55 -14.04
CA LEU A 2 9.66 -5.80 -12.78
C LEU A 2 8.49 -4.89 -12.41
N LEU A 3 8.01 -4.04 -13.33
CA LEU A 3 6.92 -3.10 -13.06
C LEU A 3 5.64 -3.81 -12.59
N LEU A 4 5.29 -4.92 -13.25
CA LEU A 4 4.09 -5.71 -12.96
C LEU A 4 4.20 -6.38 -11.58
N VAL A 5 5.37 -6.96 -11.28
CA VAL A 5 5.68 -7.59 -9.99
C VAL A 5 5.70 -6.56 -8.86
N LEU A 6 6.37 -5.43 -9.08
CA LEU A 6 6.44 -4.32 -8.12
C LEU A 6 5.05 -3.76 -7.81
N THR A 7 4.22 -3.56 -8.83
CA THR A 7 2.85 -3.06 -8.67
C THR A 7 2.01 -4.03 -7.84
N ALA A 8 2.06 -5.33 -8.18
CA ALA A 8 1.29 -6.34 -7.46
C ALA A 8 1.70 -6.42 -5.98
N ILE A 9 3.00 -6.46 -5.69
CA ILE A 9 3.52 -6.50 -4.32
C ILE A 9 3.11 -5.24 -3.55
N ALA A 10 3.30 -4.06 -4.15
CA ALA A 10 2.96 -2.79 -3.54
C ALA A 10 1.47 -2.70 -3.21
N PHE A 11 0.59 -3.13 -4.13
CA PHE A 11 -0.85 -3.04 -3.95
C PHE A 11 -1.35 -4.03 -2.90
N VAL A 12 -0.88 -5.28 -2.95
CA VAL A 12 -1.26 -6.30 -1.96
C VAL A 12 -0.79 -5.90 -0.57
N ALA A 13 0.47 -5.49 -0.41
CA ALA A 13 1.00 -5.06 0.87
C ALA A 13 0.27 -3.82 1.41
N THR A 14 -0.03 -2.85 0.55
CA THR A 14 -0.82 -1.66 0.93
C THR A 14 -2.23 -2.05 1.38
N ALA A 15 -2.89 -2.98 0.68
CA ALA A 15 -4.21 -3.48 1.06
C ALA A 15 -4.19 -4.25 2.40
N VAL A 16 -3.14 -5.05 2.65
CA VAL A 16 -2.94 -5.74 3.93
C VAL A 16 -2.76 -4.74 5.06
N VAL A 17 -1.92 -3.71 4.89
CA VAL A 17 -1.75 -2.67 5.91
C VAL A 17 -3.06 -1.88 6.12
N GLY A 18 -3.78 -1.54 5.05
CA GLY A 18 -5.11 -0.92 5.13
C GLY A 18 -6.10 -1.77 5.92
N ARG A 19 -6.09 -3.10 5.74
CA ARG A 19 -6.89 -4.04 6.53
C ARG A 19 -6.48 -4.05 8.00
N VAL A 20 -5.18 -4.12 8.28
CA VAL A 20 -4.65 -4.13 9.65
C VAL A 20 -5.04 -2.85 10.36
N LEU A 21 -4.87 -1.68 9.73
CA LEU A 21 -5.29 -0.39 10.29
C LEU A 21 -6.80 -0.33 10.52
N ALA A 22 -7.61 -0.85 9.59
CA ALA A 22 -9.06 -0.92 9.77
C ALA A 22 -9.47 -1.84 10.92
N ALA A 23 -8.67 -2.87 11.20
CA ALA A 23 -8.89 -3.81 12.30
C ALA A 23 -8.34 -3.31 13.65
N SER A 24 -7.24 -2.57 13.65
CA SER A 24 -6.62 -2.09 14.87
C SER A 24 -7.17 -0.73 15.32
N ALA A 25 -7.80 0.03 14.41
CA ALA A 25 -8.39 1.32 14.75
C ALA A 25 -9.48 1.16 15.82
N PRO A 26 -9.32 1.76 17.02
CA PRO A 26 -10.35 1.76 18.05
C PRO A 26 -11.67 2.35 17.54
N GLU A 27 -12.79 1.94 18.14
CA GLU A 27 -14.11 2.45 17.78
C GLU A 27 -14.20 3.97 18.00
N GLY A 28 -14.70 4.70 17.00
CA GLY A 28 -14.80 6.17 17.04
C GLY A 28 -14.63 6.87 15.68
N ARG A 29 -14.43 8.20 15.70
CA ARG A 29 -14.19 9.05 14.51
C ARG A 29 -12.75 8.96 13.95
N LEU A 30 -11.96 7.96 14.34
CA LEU A 30 -10.55 7.78 13.92
C LEU A 30 -10.32 7.60 12.41
N TYR A 31 -11.35 7.30 11.63
CA TYR A 31 -11.28 7.33 10.17
C TYR A 31 -11.05 8.75 9.61
N CYS A 32 -11.50 9.78 10.33
CA CYS A 32 -11.19 11.18 10.06
C CYS A 32 -9.85 11.61 10.69
N GLN A 33 -9.10 10.68 11.28
CA GLN A 33 -7.83 10.94 11.93
C GLN A 33 -6.72 10.13 11.26
N THR A 34 -5.66 9.82 12.01
CA THR A 34 -4.41 9.25 11.51
C THR A 34 -4.57 7.87 10.86
N ALA A 35 -5.60 7.07 11.18
CA ALA A 35 -5.77 5.76 10.56
C ALA A 35 -6.10 5.86 9.05
N GLY A 36 -6.97 6.81 8.68
CA GLY A 36 -7.28 7.09 7.27
C GLY A 36 -6.10 7.72 6.54
N ALA A 37 -5.46 8.72 7.15
CA ALA A 37 -4.29 9.37 6.57
C ALA A 37 -3.08 8.43 6.42
N ALA A 38 -2.82 7.58 7.43
CA ALA A 38 -1.77 6.57 7.40
C ALA A 38 -2.01 5.55 6.28
N SER A 39 -3.27 5.13 6.08
CA SER A 39 -3.60 4.22 4.98
C SER A 39 -3.26 4.81 3.60
N MET A 40 -3.29 6.14 3.44
CA MET A 40 -2.89 6.83 2.22
C MET A 40 -1.38 6.92 2.07
N VAL A 41 -0.67 7.35 3.11
CA VAL A 41 0.76 7.70 3.00
C VAL A 41 1.70 6.50 3.11
N VAL A 42 1.29 5.40 3.75
CA VAL A 42 2.15 4.22 3.95
C VAL A 42 2.41 3.46 2.63
N GLY A 43 1.46 3.48 1.69
CA GLY A 43 1.58 2.79 0.40
C GLY A 43 2.82 3.22 -0.43
N PRO A 44 3.07 4.53 -0.61
CA PRO A 44 4.28 5.01 -1.26
C PRO A 44 5.59 4.54 -0.60
N PHE A 45 5.66 4.48 0.73
CA PHE A 45 6.85 3.97 1.43
C PHE A 45 7.05 2.47 1.19
N ILE A 46 5.98 1.67 1.25
CA ILE A 46 6.02 0.25 0.92
C ILE A 46 6.55 0.05 -0.50
N THR A 47 6.02 0.84 -1.45
CA THR A 47 6.43 0.78 -2.85
C THR A 47 7.91 1.11 -3.02
N LEU A 48 8.39 2.15 -2.34
CA LEU A 48 9.79 2.56 -2.40
C LEU A 48 10.74 1.46 -1.90
N VAL A 49 10.42 0.84 -0.75
CA VAL A 49 11.22 -0.24 -0.19
C VAL A 49 11.20 -1.47 -1.11
N ALA A 50 10.03 -1.84 -1.63
CA ALA A 50 9.90 -2.95 -2.56
C ALA A 50 10.71 -2.70 -3.84
N ALA A 51 10.65 -1.49 -4.40
CA ALA A 51 11.41 -1.11 -5.59
C ALA A 51 12.91 -1.15 -5.34
N PHE A 52 13.36 -0.67 -4.18
CA PHE A 52 14.77 -0.71 -3.79
C PHE A 52 15.30 -2.14 -3.71
N VAL A 53 14.56 -3.03 -3.02
CA VAL A 53 14.96 -4.45 -2.87
C VAL A 53 14.96 -5.16 -4.22
N LEU A 54 13.90 -5.02 -5.02
CA LEU A 54 13.77 -5.68 -6.31
C LEU A 54 14.76 -5.14 -7.36
N GLY A 55 15.01 -3.83 -7.34
CA GLY A 55 15.98 -3.17 -8.22
C GLY A 55 17.42 -3.58 -7.93
N LYS A 56 17.77 -3.83 -6.67
CA LYS A 56 19.08 -4.39 -6.30
C LYS A 56 19.20 -5.89 -6.54
N ALA A 57 18.11 -6.63 -6.40
CA ALA A 57 18.06 -8.06 -6.70
C ALA A 57 18.08 -8.38 -8.21
N GLY A 58 17.93 -7.38 -9.09
CA GLY A 58 17.96 -7.57 -10.52
C GLY A 58 16.74 -8.32 -11.08
N ILE A 59 15.58 -8.19 -10.42
CA ILE A 59 14.33 -8.90 -10.78
C ILE A 59 13.78 -8.33 -12.11
N GLY A 60 14.34 -8.78 -13.22
CA GLY A 60 14.13 -8.18 -14.54
C GLY A 60 15.32 -8.30 -15.48
N GLY A 61 16.43 -8.88 -15.02
CA GLY A 61 17.64 -9.09 -15.81
C GLY A 61 18.67 -7.96 -15.69
N GLU A 62 18.32 -6.86 -15.02
CA GLU A 62 19.18 -5.69 -14.84
C GLU A 62 19.10 -5.15 -13.41
N VAL A 63 20.25 -4.75 -12.86
CA VAL A 63 20.32 -4.02 -11.58
C VAL A 63 20.03 -2.55 -11.86
N LEU A 64 19.08 -1.99 -11.12
CA LEU A 64 18.66 -0.61 -11.31
C LEU A 64 19.45 0.36 -10.43
N ASP A 65 19.81 1.49 -11.02
CA ASP A 65 20.27 2.67 -10.30
C ASP A 65 19.12 3.39 -9.61
N ALA A 66 19.44 4.33 -8.71
CA ALA A 66 18.45 5.04 -7.89
C ALA A 66 17.41 5.78 -8.76
N THR A 67 17.85 6.45 -9.84
CA THR A 67 16.97 7.18 -10.76
C THR A 67 16.01 6.24 -11.48
N ALA A 68 16.51 5.10 -11.98
CA ALA A 68 15.69 4.10 -12.66
C ALA A 68 14.70 3.44 -11.69
N THR A 69 15.13 3.20 -10.45
CA THR A 69 14.28 2.66 -9.38
C THR A 69 13.14 3.61 -9.03
N LEU A 70 13.42 4.91 -8.87
CA LEU A 70 12.40 5.92 -8.60
C LEU A 70 11.41 6.06 -9.75
N SER A 71 11.90 6.07 -10.99
CA SER A 71 11.05 6.13 -12.19
C SER A 71 10.11 4.92 -12.27
N ALA A 72 10.64 3.71 -12.05
CA ALA A 72 9.85 2.49 -12.06
C ALA A 72 8.84 2.41 -10.91
N ALA A 73 9.17 3.00 -9.75
CA ALA A 73 8.31 3.01 -8.56
C ALA A 73 7.24 4.10 -8.57
N ALA A 74 7.37 5.14 -9.40
CA ALA A 74 6.48 6.31 -9.38
C ALA A 74 5.01 5.96 -9.63
N LEU A 75 4.73 5.20 -10.69
CA LEU A 75 3.36 4.84 -11.06
C LEU A 75 2.72 3.84 -10.08
N PRO A 76 3.43 2.79 -9.61
CA PRO A 76 2.97 1.97 -8.49
C PRO A 76 2.70 2.78 -7.22
N ALA A 77 3.60 3.70 -6.85
CA ALA A 77 3.45 4.51 -5.64
C ALA A 77 2.22 5.41 -5.73
N PHE A 78 2.01 6.03 -6.89
CA PHE A 78 0.79 6.79 -7.16
C PHE A 78 -0.46 5.92 -7.01
N GLY A 79 -0.47 4.71 -7.57
CA GLY A 79 -1.58 3.78 -7.40
C GLY A 79 -1.85 3.41 -5.94
N THR A 80 -0.81 3.19 -5.13
CA THR A 80 -0.97 2.85 -3.72
C THR A 80 -1.60 3.95 -2.87
N LEU A 81 -1.48 5.23 -3.26
CA LEU A 81 -2.17 6.35 -2.60
C LEU A 81 -3.69 6.16 -2.61
N PHE A 82 -4.24 5.49 -3.62
CA PHE A 82 -5.67 5.23 -3.74
C PHE A 82 -6.07 3.87 -3.15
N VAL A 83 -5.24 2.84 -3.37
CA VAL A 83 -5.52 1.48 -2.89
C VAL A 83 -5.66 1.43 -1.36
N GLY A 84 -4.78 2.13 -0.64
CA GLY A 84 -4.76 2.09 0.82
C GLY A 84 -6.06 2.60 1.47
N PRO A 85 -6.52 3.82 1.15
CA PRO A 85 -7.79 4.36 1.66
C PRO A 85 -9.01 3.51 1.26
N ILE A 86 -9.04 2.99 0.03
CA ILE A 86 -10.14 2.13 -0.45
C ILE A 86 -10.20 0.83 0.35
N ALA A 87 -9.06 0.16 0.53
CA ALA A 87 -8.96 -1.07 1.30
C ALA A 87 -9.36 -0.83 2.77
N PHE A 88 -8.80 0.21 3.40
CA PHE A 88 -9.13 0.59 4.77
C PHE A 88 -10.64 0.80 4.96
N TRP A 89 -11.27 1.55 4.05
CA TRP A 89 -12.70 1.84 4.13
C TRP A 89 -13.55 0.59 3.93
N PHE A 90 -13.20 -0.28 2.98
CA PHE A 90 -13.89 -1.53 2.71
C PHE A 90 -13.88 -2.46 3.93
N PHE A 91 -12.70 -2.73 4.52
CA PHE A 91 -12.60 -3.60 5.70
C PHE A 91 -13.28 -3.02 6.94
N ARG A 92 -13.28 -1.69 7.07
CA ARG A 92 -14.02 -1.03 8.15
C ARG A 92 -15.53 -1.17 7.99
N ARG A 93 -16.06 -1.11 6.76
CA ARG A 93 -17.48 -1.38 6.50
C ARG A 93 -17.87 -2.81 6.89
N GLN A 94 -17.01 -3.78 6.57
CA GLN A 94 -17.25 -5.19 6.93
C GLN A 94 -17.36 -5.42 8.44
N ARG A 95 -16.57 -4.70 9.26
CA ARG A 95 -16.70 -4.79 10.72
C ARG A 95 -18.06 -4.34 11.24
N ARG A 96 -18.60 -3.24 10.69
CA ARG A 96 -19.93 -2.75 11.08
C ARG A 96 -21.04 -3.72 10.73
N THR A 97 -20.94 -4.40 9.59
CA THR A 97 -21.95 -5.40 9.20
C THR A 97 -21.88 -6.66 10.06
N VAL A 98 -20.69 -7.10 10.47
CA VAL A 98 -20.53 -8.28 11.35
C VAL A 98 -20.94 -7.97 12.79
N ALA A 99 -20.67 -6.77 13.30
CA ALA A 99 -21.09 -6.39 14.64
C ALA A 99 -22.60 -6.12 14.79
N ALA A 100 -23.32 -5.93 13.68
CA ALA A 100 -24.76 -5.69 13.66
C ALA A 100 -25.61 -6.95 13.41
N ALA A 101 -24.96 -8.09 13.15
CA ALA A 101 -25.58 -9.41 12.94
C ALA A 101 -25.42 -10.26 14.20
#